data_AF-A0A9J7N1U7-F1
#
_entry.id   AF-A0A9J7N1U7-F1
#
_cell.length_a   1.000
_cell.length_b   1.000
_cell.length_c   1.000
_cell.angle_alpha   90.00
_cell.angle_beta   90.00
_cell.angle_gamma   90.00
#
_symmetry.space_group_name_H-M   'P 1'
#
loop_
_entity.id
_entity.type
_entity.pdbx_description
1 polymer ?
#
loop_
_entity_poly.entity_id
_entity_poly.type
_entity_poly.pdbx_seq_one_letter_code
_entity_poly.pdbx_strand_id
1 'polypeptide(L)'
;MEGHLDAGLPKWLAGKPVAFIQQFVVMATVSPWESRLIPTDAFRAPLSKVFSIVDDVNNLQVKISGKTRSISDFCLHIPEVLPKFKAKGLLPEYNCLLLSPANFWKGDATVFKEDGQIIKTIHSFQSPTIETAPTIKDLLFGVPSKATGVHRFFLRNKQRLIMYT
;
A
#
# COMPACT_ATOMS: atom_id res chain seq x y z
N MET A 1 38.30 -16.49 16.84
CA MET A 1 37.23 -17.32 17.43
C MET A 1 35.94 -16.92 16.72
N GLU A 2 35.82 -17.31 15.45
CA GLU A 2 34.65 -17.00 14.61
C GLU A 2 33.74 -18.23 14.62
N GLY A 3 32.70 -18.17 15.45
CA GLY A 3 31.71 -19.22 15.60
C GLY A 3 30.66 -19.16 14.51
N HIS A 4 30.71 -20.13 13.61
CA HIS A 4 29.59 -20.89 13.04
C HIS A 4 28.17 -20.33 13.32
N LEU A 5 27.65 -19.48 12.41
CA LEU A 5 26.23 -19.09 12.35
C LEU A 5 25.51 -19.55 11.07
N ASP A 6 26.17 -20.34 10.22
CA ASP A 6 25.74 -20.55 8.83
C ASP A 6 24.88 -21.79 8.55
N ALA A 7 24.39 -22.51 9.56
CA ALA A 7 23.67 -23.78 9.32
C ALA A 7 22.17 -23.63 8.94
N GLY A 8 21.65 -22.42 8.74
CA GLY A 8 20.21 -22.24 8.46
C GLY A 8 19.78 -20.94 7.78
N LEU A 9 20.72 -20.08 7.38
CA LEU A 9 20.37 -18.81 6.71
C LEU A 9 20.26 -19.03 5.19
N PRO A 10 19.25 -18.45 4.52
CA PRO A 10 19.17 -18.49 3.08
C PRO A 10 20.41 -17.85 2.43
N LYS A 11 20.90 -18.43 1.32
CA LYS A 11 22.12 -17.96 0.62
C LYS A 11 22.04 -16.50 0.14
N TRP A 12 20.85 -15.94 -0.01
CA TRP A 12 20.63 -14.55 -0.40
C TRP A 12 20.75 -13.55 0.77
N LEU A 13 20.72 -14.06 2.01
CA LEU A 13 20.82 -13.24 3.21
C LEU A 13 22.30 -13.10 3.60
N ALA A 14 22.95 -12.10 3.00
CA ALA A 14 24.32 -11.75 3.33
C ALA A 14 24.34 -10.55 4.31
N GLY A 15 24.88 -10.76 5.51
CA GLY A 15 25.06 -9.71 6.51
C GLY A 15 23.79 -9.33 7.29
N LYS A 16 23.86 -8.21 8.02
CA LYS A 16 22.74 -7.71 8.83
C LYS A 16 21.68 -7.05 7.93
N PRO A 17 20.37 -7.26 8.19
CA PRO A 17 19.31 -6.58 7.45
C PRO A 17 19.43 -5.06 7.53
N VAL A 18 19.22 -4.38 6.39
CA VAL A 18 19.21 -2.92 6.32
C VAL A 18 17.88 -2.34 6.82
N ALA A 19 16.79 -3.09 6.65
CA ALA A 19 15.46 -2.73 7.12
C ALA A 19 14.60 -4.00 7.30
N PHE A 20 13.52 -3.87 8.06
CA PHE A 20 12.45 -4.87 8.15
C PHE A 20 11.21 -4.35 7.44
N ILE A 21 10.50 -5.24 6.76
CA ILE A 21 9.22 -4.93 6.11
C ILE A 21 8.12 -5.50 6.99
N GLN A 22 7.25 -4.63 7.49
CA GLN A 22 5.99 -5.02 8.11
C GLN A 22 4.87 -4.78 7.10
N GLN A 23 4.07 -5.82 6.84
CA GLN A 23 2.95 -5.75 5.90
C GLN A 23 1.65 -6.11 6.63
N PHE A 24 0.61 -5.31 6.39
CA PHE A 24 -0.77 -5.64 6.73
C PHE A 24 -1.46 -6.02 5.44
N VAL A 25 -2.26 -7.09 5.42
CA VAL A 25 -2.99 -7.48 4.21
C VAL A 25 -4.47 -7.37 4.51
N VAL A 26 -5.13 -6.44 3.82
CA VAL A 26 -6.55 -6.15 3.96
C VAL A 26 -7.30 -6.82 2.83
N MET A 27 -8.33 -7.57 3.21
CA MET A 27 -9.27 -8.21 2.29
C MET A 27 -10.68 -7.73 2.65
N ALA A 28 -11.30 -6.99 1.74
CA ALA A 28 -12.58 -6.34 2.01
C ALA A 28 -13.56 -6.50 0.83
N THR A 29 -14.84 -6.59 1.16
CA THR A 29 -15.94 -6.69 0.20
C THR A 29 -17.12 -5.86 0.71
N VAL A 30 -17.96 -5.39 -0.20
CA VAL A 30 -19.26 -4.77 0.16
C VAL A 30 -20.29 -5.88 0.26
N SER A 31 -20.97 -6.00 1.40
CA SER A 31 -21.98 -7.03 1.65
C SER A 31 -23.11 -6.47 2.55
N PRO A 32 -24.39 -6.76 2.26
CA PRO A 32 -24.88 -7.47 1.07
C PRO A 32 -24.70 -6.65 -0.22
N TRP A 33 -24.66 -7.34 -1.37
CA TRP A 33 -24.59 -6.66 -2.68
C TRP A 33 -25.99 -6.40 -3.23
N GLU A 34 -26.53 -5.22 -2.96
CA GLU A 34 -27.88 -4.81 -3.34
C GLU A 34 -27.94 -4.24 -4.77
N SER A 35 -29.11 -4.34 -5.42
CA SER A 35 -29.32 -3.89 -6.80
C SER A 35 -29.13 -2.39 -7.03
N ARG A 36 -29.27 -1.58 -5.98
CA ARG A 36 -29.03 -0.12 -6.01
C ARG A 36 -27.57 0.27 -6.08
N LEU A 37 -26.66 -0.65 -5.75
CA LEU A 37 -25.22 -0.39 -5.79
C LEU A 37 -24.74 -0.34 -7.22
N ILE A 38 -23.79 0.56 -7.47
CA ILE A 38 -23.12 0.70 -8.76
C ILE A 38 -21.73 0.05 -8.72
N PRO A 39 -21.13 -0.27 -9.89
CA PRO A 39 -19.86 -0.98 -9.92
C PRO A 39 -18.73 -0.29 -9.14
N THR A 40 -18.74 1.03 -9.02
CA THR A 40 -17.72 1.78 -8.26
C THR A 40 -17.82 1.59 -6.75
N ASP A 41 -19.01 1.25 -6.23
CA ASP A 41 -19.22 1.06 -4.79
C ASP A 41 -18.44 -0.15 -4.29
N ALA A 42 -18.24 -1.16 -5.15
CA ALA A 42 -17.40 -2.32 -4.88
C ALA A 42 -15.93 -1.96 -4.58
N PHE A 43 -15.48 -0.77 -4.98
CA PHE A 43 -14.11 -0.31 -4.75
C PHE A 43 -14.04 0.80 -3.70
N ARG A 44 -14.97 1.77 -3.76
CA ARG A 44 -14.94 2.96 -2.88
C ARG A 44 -14.97 2.60 -1.41
N ALA A 45 -15.93 1.77 -0.99
CA ALA A 45 -16.09 1.43 0.43
C ALA A 45 -14.92 0.56 0.97
N PRO A 46 -14.44 -0.48 0.25
CA PRO A 46 -13.25 -1.21 0.67
C PRO A 46 -11.98 -0.36 0.74
N LEU A 47 -11.73 0.49 -0.26
CA LEU A 47 -10.53 1.33 -0.31
C LEU A 47 -10.58 2.48 0.68
N SER A 48 -11.76 3.00 1.05
CA SER A 48 -11.84 4.09 2.04
C SER A 48 -11.27 3.70 3.41
N LYS A 49 -11.18 2.40 3.71
CA LYS A 49 -10.63 1.90 4.99
C LYS A 49 -9.13 2.09 5.11
N VAL A 50 -8.40 2.22 3.99
CA VAL A 50 -6.96 2.42 4.03
C VAL A 50 -6.57 3.70 4.78
N PHE A 51 -7.38 4.76 4.69
CA PHE A 51 -7.08 6.03 5.35
C PHE A 51 -7.12 5.91 6.88
N SER A 52 -8.09 5.15 7.42
CA SER A 52 -8.16 4.87 8.87
C SER A 52 -6.99 4.02 9.32
N ILE A 53 -6.61 2.99 8.54
CA ILE A 53 -5.47 2.13 8.87
C ILE A 53 -4.16 2.93 8.87
N VAL A 54 -3.96 3.79 7.88
CA VAL A 54 -2.79 4.67 7.79
C VAL A 54 -2.75 5.63 8.98
N ASP A 55 -3.88 6.20 9.37
CA ASP A 55 -3.98 7.08 10.54
C ASP A 55 -3.65 6.32 11.85
N ASP A 56 -4.21 5.12 12.03
CA ASP A 56 -3.92 4.26 13.18
C ASP A 56 -2.43 3.90 13.27
N VAL A 57 -1.79 3.57 12.14
CA VAL A 57 -0.35 3.26 12.08
C VAL A 57 0.50 4.49 12.42
N ASN A 58 0.17 5.66 11.85
CA ASN A 58 0.93 6.88 12.10
C ASN A 58 0.81 7.37 13.54
N ASN A 59 -0.35 7.17 14.16
CA ASN A 59 -0.63 7.59 15.53
C ASN A 59 -0.28 6.52 16.58
N LEU A 60 0.20 5.34 16.16
CA LEU A 60 0.53 4.25 17.06
C LEU A 60 1.67 4.65 18.02
N GLN A 61 1.40 4.52 19.31
CA GLN A 61 2.37 4.71 20.38
C GLN A 61 2.45 3.47 21.25
N VAL A 62 3.67 3.02 21.52
CA VAL A 62 3.96 1.84 22.34
C VAL A 62 4.92 2.18 23.46
N LYS A 63 4.72 1.59 24.64
CA LYS A 63 5.68 1.71 25.75
C LYS A 63 6.73 0.61 25.64
N ILE A 64 7.96 0.99 25.31
CA ILE A 64 9.11 0.08 25.24
C ILE A 64 10.11 0.50 26.32
N SER A 65 10.40 -0.41 27.26
CA SER A 65 11.33 -0.17 28.37
C SER A 65 11.01 1.09 29.19
N GLY A 66 9.72 1.32 29.45
CA GLY A 66 9.24 2.48 30.22
C GLY A 66 9.17 3.80 29.46
N LYS A 67 9.60 3.85 28.19
CA LYS A 67 9.49 5.04 27.32
C LYS A 67 8.40 4.85 26.28
N THR A 68 7.58 5.87 26.08
CA THR A 68 6.66 5.93 24.94
C THR A 68 7.47 6.13 23.66
N ARG A 69 7.18 5.34 22.64
CA ARG A 69 7.81 5.36 21.32
C ARG A 69 6.74 5.33 20.24
N SER A 70 6.98 6.04 19.14
CA SER A 70 6.11 6.02 17.96
C SER A 70 6.76 5.23 16.82
N ILE A 71 6.00 4.95 15.76
CA ILE A 71 6.55 4.33 14.54
C ILE A 71 7.65 5.19 13.90
N SER A 72 7.54 6.52 13.99
CA SER A 72 8.54 7.46 13.46
C SER A 72 9.92 7.31 14.09
N ASP A 73 10.02 6.73 15.29
CA ASP A 73 11.32 6.48 15.95
C ASP A 73 12.11 5.33 15.31
N PHE A 74 11.46 4.46 14.53
CA PHE A 74 12.04 3.20 14.04
C PHE A 74 11.89 2.98 12.53
N CYS A 75 11.08 3.79 11.86
CA CYS A 75 10.76 3.58 10.46
C CYS A 75 11.95 3.86 9.53
N LEU A 76 11.91 3.28 8.34
CA LEU A 76 12.81 3.67 7.26
C LEU A 76 12.41 5.07 6.75
N HIS A 77 13.21 6.08 7.08
CA HIS A 77 12.95 7.46 6.66
C HIS A 77 13.39 7.70 5.21
N ILE A 78 12.52 8.33 4.42
CA ILE A 78 12.80 8.71 3.03
C ILE A 78 13.15 10.20 3.00
N PRO A 79 14.41 10.58 2.75
CA PRO A 79 14.79 11.99 2.69
C PRO A 79 14.22 12.68 1.45
N GLU A 80 14.42 12.10 0.27
CA GLU A 80 13.91 12.65 -0.99
C GLU A 80 13.70 11.53 -2.01
N VAL A 81 12.71 11.69 -2.89
CA VAL A 81 12.49 10.80 -4.03
C VAL A 81 13.21 11.35 -5.25
N LEU A 82 13.99 10.50 -5.91
CA LEU A 82 14.78 10.89 -7.08
C LEU A 82 13.90 11.58 -8.15
N PRO A 83 14.32 12.73 -8.72
CA PRO A 83 13.51 13.50 -9.67
C PRO A 83 12.99 12.72 -10.87
N LYS A 84 13.76 11.72 -11.34
CA LYS A 84 13.43 10.88 -12.50
C LYS A 84 12.61 9.63 -12.16
N PHE A 85 12.27 9.41 -10.88
CA PHE A 85 11.50 8.25 -10.48
C PHE A 85 10.04 8.40 -10.91
N LYS A 86 9.51 7.40 -11.62
CA LYS A 86 8.14 7.43 -12.16
C LYS A 86 7.04 7.63 -11.09
N ALA A 87 7.34 7.33 -9.82
CA ALA A 87 6.42 7.49 -8.70
C ALA A 87 6.67 8.76 -7.86
N LYS A 88 7.43 9.73 -8.38
CA LYS A 88 7.58 11.03 -7.71
C LYS A 88 6.21 11.66 -7.48
N GLY A 89 5.95 12.11 -6.25
CA GLY A 89 4.65 12.63 -5.81
C GLY A 89 3.64 11.59 -5.32
N LEU A 90 3.95 10.28 -5.40
CA LEU A 90 3.18 9.21 -4.76
C LEU A 90 3.86 8.68 -3.49
N LEU A 91 5.19 8.56 -3.53
CA LEU A 91 5.96 8.11 -2.38
C LEU A 91 6.10 9.23 -1.34
N PRO A 92 6.15 8.89 -0.04
CA PRO A 92 6.41 9.87 1.00
C PRO A 92 7.81 10.48 0.84
N GLU A 93 7.90 11.79 1.03
CA GLU A 93 9.13 12.56 1.10
C GLU A 93 9.25 13.15 2.51
N TYR A 94 10.46 13.17 3.07
CA TYR A 94 10.76 13.63 4.43
C TYR A 94 9.93 12.95 5.53
N ASN A 95 9.59 11.66 5.34
CA ASN A 95 8.77 10.90 6.28
C ASN A 95 9.10 9.40 6.23
N CYS A 96 8.48 8.61 7.10
CA CYS A 96 8.51 7.16 7.07
C CYS A 96 8.06 6.60 5.72
N LEU A 97 8.74 5.56 5.24
CA LEU A 97 8.27 4.77 4.11
C LEU A 97 7.03 3.98 4.52
N LEU A 98 5.86 4.53 4.21
CA LEU A 98 4.56 3.88 4.31
C LEU A 98 3.93 3.80 2.92
N LEU A 99 3.66 2.57 2.47
CA LEU A 99 3.10 2.28 1.16
C LEU A 99 1.70 1.71 1.33
N SER A 100 0.73 2.31 0.63
CA SER A 100 -0.67 1.88 0.64
C SER A 100 -1.41 2.45 -0.56
N PRO A 101 -2.65 2.00 -0.86
CA PRO A 101 -3.49 2.68 -1.84
C PRO A 101 -3.76 4.16 -1.52
N ALA A 102 -3.65 4.61 -0.27
CA ALA A 102 -3.88 6.02 0.09
C ALA A 102 -2.91 6.97 -0.63
N ASN A 103 -1.73 6.47 -1.01
CA ASN A 103 -0.70 7.24 -1.73
C ASN A 103 -1.19 7.81 -3.07
N PHE A 104 -2.15 7.15 -3.75
CA PHE A 104 -2.75 7.70 -4.99
C PHE A 104 -3.45 9.05 -4.77
N TRP A 105 -3.92 9.30 -3.55
CA TRP A 105 -4.57 10.54 -3.14
C TRP A 105 -3.75 11.30 -2.09
N LYS A 106 -2.42 11.08 -2.06
CA LYS A 106 -1.48 11.73 -1.15
C LYS A 106 -1.85 11.59 0.34
N GLY A 107 -2.54 10.51 0.70
CA GLY A 107 -3.05 10.30 2.06
C GLY A 107 -4.30 11.11 2.42
N ASP A 108 -4.86 11.89 1.50
CA ASP A 108 -6.03 12.74 1.76
C ASP A 108 -7.34 12.00 1.45
N ALA A 109 -8.09 11.67 2.51
CA ALA A 109 -9.37 10.99 2.41
C ALA A 109 -10.46 11.85 1.76
N THR A 110 -10.36 13.17 1.82
CA THR A 110 -11.29 14.10 1.16
C THR A 110 -11.08 14.08 -0.34
N VAL A 111 -9.82 14.18 -0.79
CA VAL A 111 -9.44 14.06 -2.21
C VAL A 111 -9.90 12.72 -2.79
N PHE A 112 -9.77 11.63 -2.04
CA PHE A 112 -10.31 10.32 -2.43
C PHE A 112 -11.83 10.29 -2.57
N LYS A 113 -12.57 10.89 -1.62
CA LYS A 113 -14.04 10.92 -1.66
C LYS A 113 -14.55 11.69 -2.88
N GLU A 114 -13.91 12.80 -3.19
CA GLU A 114 -14.23 13.69 -4.31
C GLU A 114 -13.81 13.13 -5.68
N ASP A 115 -12.89 12.16 -5.72
CA ASP A 115 -12.42 11.55 -6.97
C ASP A 115 -13.55 10.75 -7.66
N GLY A 116 -14.17 11.34 -8.68
CA GLY A 116 -15.19 10.70 -9.51
C GLY A 116 -14.68 9.55 -10.40
N GLN A 117 -13.37 9.35 -10.52
CA GLN A 117 -12.73 8.46 -11.48
C GLN A 117 -11.66 7.56 -10.83
N ILE A 118 -11.93 7.03 -9.63
CA ILE A 118 -10.99 6.22 -8.82
C ILE A 118 -10.21 5.14 -9.61
N ILE A 119 -10.86 4.44 -10.55
CA ILE A 119 -10.20 3.39 -11.33
C ILE A 119 -9.23 3.99 -12.34
N LYS A 120 -9.58 5.13 -12.95
CA LYS A 120 -8.67 5.86 -13.84
C LYS A 120 -7.47 6.37 -13.04
N THR A 121 -7.68 6.89 -11.83
CA THR A 121 -6.60 7.36 -10.94
C THR A 121 -5.62 6.24 -10.63
N ILE A 122 -6.09 5.08 -10.15
CA ILE A 122 -5.25 3.91 -9.84
C ILE A 122 -4.46 3.41 -11.07
N HIS A 123 -5.10 3.41 -12.25
CA HIS A 123 -4.49 2.91 -13.48
C HIS A 123 -3.66 3.96 -14.24
N SER A 124 -3.66 5.23 -13.83
CA SER A 124 -2.89 6.30 -14.49
C SER A 124 -1.37 6.09 -14.38
N PHE A 125 -0.93 5.34 -13.37
CA PHE A 125 0.47 5.05 -13.09
C PHE A 125 0.94 3.69 -13.64
N GLN A 126 0.13 3.04 -14.47
CA GLN A 126 0.48 1.78 -15.11
C GLN A 126 1.28 2.06 -16.39
N SER A 127 2.50 1.51 -16.48
CA SER A 127 3.32 1.63 -17.70
C SER A 127 2.58 0.96 -18.87
N PRO A 128 2.52 1.57 -20.06
CA PRO A 128 1.87 0.98 -21.24
C PRO A 128 2.65 -0.22 -21.80
N THR A 129 3.89 -0.41 -21.38
CA THR A 129 4.75 -1.53 -21.78
C THR A 129 4.52 -2.74 -20.88
N ILE A 130 4.64 -3.94 -21.46
CA ILE A 130 4.66 -5.21 -20.74
C ILE A 130 5.95 -5.27 -19.92
N GLU A 131 5.96 -4.63 -18.74
CA GLU A 131 7.09 -4.70 -17.82
C GLU A 131 6.99 -5.99 -17.01
N THR A 132 8.12 -6.71 -16.91
CA THR A 132 8.33 -7.87 -16.05
C THR A 132 8.52 -7.48 -14.58
N ALA A 133 8.58 -6.18 -14.28
CA ALA A 133 8.72 -5.61 -12.95
C ALA A 133 7.35 -5.27 -12.32
N PRO A 134 7.23 -5.30 -10.98
CA PRO A 134 6.04 -4.82 -10.30
C PRO A 134 5.80 -3.34 -10.65
N THR A 135 4.58 -3.04 -11.06
CA THR A 135 4.13 -1.69 -11.38
C THR A 135 3.99 -0.86 -10.10
N ILE A 136 3.87 0.47 -10.22
CA ILE A 136 3.56 1.33 -9.07
C ILE A 136 2.26 0.93 -8.39
N LYS A 137 1.28 0.43 -9.15
CA LYS A 137 0.08 -0.16 -8.59
C LYS A 137 0.40 -1.38 -7.72
N ASP A 138 1.24 -2.30 -8.20
CA ASP A 138 1.63 -3.48 -7.42
C ASP A 138 2.38 -3.09 -6.14
N LEU A 139 3.23 -2.07 -6.23
CA LEU A 139 3.96 -1.53 -5.08
C LEU A 139 3.02 -0.91 -4.03
N LEU A 140 2.08 -0.06 -4.45
CA LEU A 140 1.16 0.63 -3.53
C LEU A 140 0.06 -0.28 -2.98
N PHE A 141 -0.37 -1.30 -3.73
CA PHE A 141 -1.29 -2.31 -3.22
C PHE A 141 -0.59 -3.40 -2.40
N GLY A 142 0.74 -3.51 -2.51
CA GLY A 142 1.56 -4.55 -1.87
C GLY A 142 1.20 -5.99 -2.23
N VAL A 143 0.33 -6.19 -3.23
CA VAL A 143 -0.09 -7.47 -3.78
C VAL A 143 -0.09 -7.40 -5.31
N PRO A 144 0.10 -8.52 -6.03
CA PRO A 144 0.07 -8.51 -7.48
C PRO A 144 -1.25 -7.96 -8.03
N SER A 145 -1.22 -7.16 -9.08
CA SER A 145 -2.39 -6.51 -9.70
C SER A 145 -3.53 -7.46 -10.00
N LYS A 146 -3.22 -8.71 -10.36
CA LYS A 146 -4.19 -9.77 -10.64
C LYS A 146 -4.98 -10.20 -9.38
N ALA A 147 -4.41 -10.06 -8.19
CA ALA A 147 -5.02 -10.42 -6.90
C ALA A 147 -5.79 -9.25 -6.27
N THR A 148 -5.53 -8.00 -6.66
CA THR A 148 -6.15 -6.80 -6.04
C THR A 148 -7.68 -6.74 -6.14
N GLY A 149 -8.28 -7.42 -7.12
CA GLY A 149 -9.70 -7.28 -7.47
C GLY A 149 -10.06 -5.96 -8.18
N VAL A 150 -9.10 -5.03 -8.30
CA VAL A 150 -9.24 -3.73 -8.98
C VAL A 150 -8.76 -3.88 -10.42
N HIS A 151 -9.69 -3.96 -11.37
CA HIS A 151 -9.36 -4.10 -12.80
C HIS A 151 -9.80 -2.87 -13.59
N ARG A 152 -9.00 -2.50 -14.60
CA ARG A 152 -9.26 -1.35 -15.48
C ARG A 152 -10.64 -1.42 -16.13
N PHE A 153 -11.04 -2.63 -16.55
CA PHE A 153 -12.34 -2.90 -17.14
C PHE A 153 -13.21 -3.68 -16.14
N PHE A 154 -14.19 -3.01 -15.54
CA PHE A 154 -15.08 -3.55 -14.51
C PHE A 154 -16.55 -3.44 -14.92
N LEU A 155 -16.89 -4.03 -16.08
CA LEU A 155 -18.22 -3.87 -16.71
C LEU A 155 -19.37 -4.51 -15.92
N ARG A 156 -19.10 -5.53 -15.10
CA ARG A 156 -20.14 -6.25 -14.35
C ARG A 156 -20.43 -5.56 -13.02
N ASN A 157 -21.70 -5.23 -12.81
CA ASN A 157 -22.24 -4.80 -11.52
C ASN A 157 -22.36 -6.00 -10.57
N LYS A 158 -21.31 -6.25 -9.80
CA LYS A 158 -21.23 -7.41 -8.89
C LYS A 158 -20.36 -7.09 -7.69
N GLN A 159 -20.57 -7.86 -6.63
CA GLN A 159 -19.66 -7.93 -5.49
C GLN A 159 -18.24 -8.31 -5.91
N ARG A 160 -17.24 -7.71 -5.26
CA ARG A 160 -15.81 -7.94 -5.52
C ARG A 160 -15.06 -8.01 -4.20
N LEU A 161 -14.15 -8.97 -4.11
CA LEU A 161 -13.11 -8.97 -3.09
C LEU A 161 -12.00 -8.01 -3.53
N ILE A 162 -11.73 -7.02 -2.70
CA ILE A 162 -10.63 -6.06 -2.89
C ILE A 162 -9.54 -6.41 -1.90
N MET A 163 -8.31 -6.55 -2.40
CA MET A 163 -7.14 -6.91 -1.62
C MET A 163 -6.05 -5.85 -1.77
N TYR A 164 -5.50 -5.36 -0.66
CA TYR A 164 -4.43 -4.38 -0.61
C TYR A 164 -3.66 -4.48 0.70
N THR A 165 -2.64 -3.63 0.87
CA THR A 165 -1.83 -3.53 2.08
C THR A 165 -1.84 -2.15 2.69
#